data_AF-A0A3N0ZJZ8-F1
#
_entry.id   AF-A0A3N0ZJZ8-F1
#
_cell.length_a   1.000
_cell.length_b   1.000
_cell.length_c   1.000
_cell.angle_alpha   90.00
_cell.angle_beta   90.00
_cell.angle_gamma   90.00
#
_symmetry.space_group_name_H-M   'P 1'
#
loop_
_entity.id
_entity.type
_entity.pdbx_description
1 polymer ?
#
loop_
_entity_poly.entity_id
_entity_poly.type
_entity_poly.pdbx_seq_one_letter_code
_entity_poly.pdbx_strand_id
1 'polypeptide(L)'
;MFEKTFNLWLLLCISLLAFYSCSTSKPISVDELFPGQKLATYSITNQDFHKTNQEILSALEKYMGFIKYSFYNEDYNTDTNGYWEIAVPQEFFEPFNNQFIEKFKTQIVSQYSAFDQEISNLFKYVNENIELNKNKIENLNEIYQSTKNLNERVLIETEINKLSNEVQILNQKRKFLIESFKYGIIKVIWISTSKYYDFKSHSIAGLPPPPKRLIFSQFGQTESFNLGEPISIEIEDIDSDSLAFLAWADLEKKNVKLKLLSPSDSEVILLEDKCQIVIVTNNTIPKIIKGDAIKNEQIVITPILDDNCNVIGQEIRAGTIQSGCFEGRKNYYRLLNCLKFGTPSLKRKTKSAQKQEQPKIIQKKGKFDYKKELFMLPWD
;
A
#
# COMPACT_ATOMS: atom_id res chain seq x y z
N MET A 1 -50.75 -34.82 -41.15
CA MET A 1 -50.62 -33.33 -41.04
C MET A 1 -50.61 -32.83 -39.59
N PHE A 2 -51.09 -33.62 -38.61
CA PHE A 2 -51.15 -33.24 -37.19
C PHE A 2 -49.84 -33.41 -36.38
N GLU A 3 -48.88 -34.22 -36.84
CA GLU A 3 -47.65 -34.46 -36.05
C GLU A 3 -46.61 -33.32 -36.13
N LYS A 4 -46.63 -32.51 -37.20
CA LYS A 4 -45.64 -31.42 -37.36
C LYS A 4 -45.97 -30.19 -36.53
N THR A 5 -47.24 -29.96 -36.20
CA THR A 5 -47.66 -28.82 -35.37
C THR A 5 -47.48 -29.08 -33.88
N PHE A 6 -47.54 -30.34 -33.44
CA PHE A 6 -47.34 -30.71 -32.03
C PHE A 6 -45.90 -30.53 -31.56
N ASN A 7 -44.91 -30.89 -32.39
CA ASN A 7 -43.49 -30.71 -32.05
C ASN A 7 -43.07 -29.23 -31.98
N LEU A 8 -43.71 -28.33 -32.75
CA LEU A 8 -43.41 -26.90 -32.71
C LEU A 8 -43.94 -26.25 -31.42
N TRP A 9 -45.12 -26.67 -30.95
CA TRP A 9 -45.68 -26.20 -29.67
C TRP A 9 -44.90 -26.73 -28.47
N LEU A 10 -44.43 -27.98 -28.50
CA LEU A 10 -43.63 -28.55 -27.41
C LEU A 10 -42.28 -27.82 -27.26
N LEU A 11 -41.63 -27.47 -28.38
CA LEU A 11 -40.38 -26.70 -28.37
C LEU A 11 -40.59 -25.25 -27.88
N LEU A 12 -41.71 -24.62 -28.22
CA LEU A 12 -42.07 -23.29 -27.72
C LEU A 12 -42.33 -23.29 -26.21
N CYS A 13 -43.03 -24.30 -25.67
CA CYS A 13 -43.28 -24.43 -24.23
C CYS A 13 -42.00 -24.70 -23.42
N ILE A 14 -41.06 -25.50 -23.95
CA ILE A 14 -39.76 -25.74 -23.29
C ILE A 14 -38.91 -24.46 -23.29
N SER A 15 -38.98 -23.64 -24.34
CA SER A 15 -38.27 -22.36 -24.37
C SER A 15 -38.84 -21.34 -23.38
N LEU A 16 -40.16 -21.28 -23.19
CA LEU A 16 -40.81 -20.37 -22.23
C LEU A 16 -40.59 -20.80 -20.77
N LEU A 17 -40.49 -22.10 -20.49
CA LEU A 17 -40.16 -22.60 -19.14
C LEU A 17 -38.69 -22.35 -18.76
N ALA A 18 -37.76 -22.29 -19.72
CA ALA A 18 -36.37 -21.92 -19.46
C ALA A 18 -36.19 -20.45 -19.06
N PHE A 19 -37.09 -19.55 -19.45
CA PHE A 19 -37.05 -18.13 -19.05
C PHE A 19 -37.70 -17.85 -17.68
N TYR A 20 -38.57 -18.74 -17.17
CA TYR A 20 -39.25 -18.54 -15.89
C TYR A 20 -38.49 -19.10 -14.67
N SER A 21 -37.41 -19.86 -14.86
CA SER A 21 -36.63 -20.44 -13.74
C SER A 21 -35.47 -19.56 -13.25
N CYS A 22 -35.32 -18.32 -13.74
CA CYS A 22 -34.28 -17.37 -13.28
C CYS A 22 -34.81 -16.27 -12.33
N SER A 23 -36.00 -16.45 -11.74
CA SER A 23 -36.50 -15.53 -10.71
C SER A 23 -36.31 -16.13 -9.32
N THR A 24 -35.60 -15.41 -8.45
CA THR A 24 -35.50 -15.56 -6.98
C THR A 24 -34.33 -16.36 -6.38
N SER A 25 -33.15 -16.39 -7.00
CA SER A 25 -31.95 -16.47 -6.15
C SER A 25 -31.87 -15.14 -5.38
N LYS A 26 -32.13 -15.15 -4.06
CA LYS A 26 -31.79 -14.02 -3.20
C LYS A 26 -30.38 -13.56 -3.58
N PRO A 27 -30.13 -12.24 -3.76
CA PRO A 27 -28.78 -11.78 -4.01
C PRO A 27 -27.91 -12.34 -2.89
N ILE A 28 -26.96 -13.20 -3.26
CA ILE A 28 -26.03 -13.81 -2.30
C ILE A 28 -25.39 -12.62 -1.60
N SER A 29 -25.55 -12.56 -0.27
CA SER A 29 -25.04 -11.41 0.46
C SER A 29 -23.53 -11.37 0.29
N VAL A 30 -22.95 -10.16 0.25
CA VAL A 30 -21.49 -9.99 0.11
C VAL A 30 -20.75 -10.76 1.21
N ASP A 31 -21.35 -10.85 2.39
CA ASP A 31 -20.85 -11.58 3.56
C ASP A 31 -20.89 -13.11 3.37
N GLU A 32 -21.83 -13.63 2.57
CA GLU A 32 -21.89 -15.05 2.19
C GLU A 32 -20.91 -15.41 1.07
N LEU A 33 -20.58 -14.46 0.19
CA LEU A 33 -19.65 -14.66 -0.93
C LEU A 33 -18.18 -14.66 -0.49
N PHE A 34 -17.84 -13.91 0.57
CA PHE A 34 -16.47 -13.77 1.04
C PHE A 34 -16.46 -13.74 2.58
N PRO A 35 -16.22 -14.87 3.27
CA PRO A 35 -16.22 -14.95 4.74
C PRO A 35 -15.07 -14.17 5.43
N GLY A 36 -14.42 -13.24 4.73
CA GLY A 36 -13.20 -12.55 5.13
C GLY A 36 -11.95 -13.23 4.60
N GLN A 37 -10.86 -12.46 4.51
CA GLN A 37 -9.54 -13.00 4.25
C GLN A 37 -9.02 -13.65 5.54
N LYS A 38 -8.55 -14.89 5.47
CA LYS A 38 -7.92 -15.54 6.63
C LYS A 38 -6.58 -14.86 6.95
N LEU A 39 -6.31 -14.61 8.22
CA LEU A 39 -5.07 -14.01 8.70
C LEU A 39 -4.50 -14.87 9.83
N ALA A 40 -3.22 -15.20 9.74
CA ALA A 40 -2.45 -15.78 10.83
C ALA A 40 -1.20 -14.93 11.07
N THR A 41 -1.01 -14.47 12.29
CA THR A 41 0.17 -13.70 12.70
C THR A 41 0.97 -14.50 13.71
N TYR A 42 2.26 -14.67 13.44
CA TYR A 42 3.22 -15.36 14.28
C TYR A 42 4.31 -14.40 14.71
N SER A 43 4.58 -14.33 16.01
CA SER A 43 5.80 -13.70 16.51
C SER A 43 6.81 -14.78 16.84
N ILE A 44 7.99 -14.76 16.23
CA ILE A 44 9.03 -15.77 16.42
C ILE A 44 10.29 -15.14 17.01
N THR A 45 10.92 -15.84 17.96
CA THR A 45 12.23 -15.48 18.50
C THR A 45 13.31 -16.41 17.97
N ASN A 46 14.40 -15.82 17.48
CA ASN A 46 15.58 -16.58 17.07
C ASN A 46 16.83 -15.70 17.24
N GLN A 47 17.92 -16.31 17.69
CA GLN A 47 19.23 -15.67 17.80
C GLN A 47 19.84 -15.36 16.43
N ASP A 48 19.53 -16.19 15.43
CA ASP A 48 20.05 -16.05 14.07
C ASP A 48 18.90 -15.75 13.09
N PHE A 49 18.83 -14.50 12.68
CA PHE A 49 17.88 -14.02 11.69
C PHE A 49 18.08 -14.69 10.32
N HIS A 50 19.32 -14.84 9.85
CA HIS A 50 19.59 -15.42 8.54
C HIS A 50 19.12 -16.87 8.48
N LYS A 51 19.32 -17.62 9.56
CA LYS A 51 18.78 -18.97 9.72
C LYS A 51 17.25 -18.98 9.65
N THR A 52 16.59 -18.09 10.40
CA THR A 52 15.13 -17.96 10.41
C THR A 52 14.57 -17.66 9.02
N ASN A 53 15.20 -16.73 8.31
CA ASN A 53 14.84 -16.40 6.93
C ASN A 53 14.97 -17.63 6.00
N GLN A 54 16.09 -18.36 6.08
CA GLN A 54 16.26 -19.59 5.29
C GLN A 54 15.23 -20.66 5.66
N GLU A 55 14.87 -20.81 6.93
CA GLU A 55 13.85 -21.74 7.38
C GLU A 55 12.47 -21.37 6.84
N ILE A 56 12.13 -20.07 6.82
CA ILE A 56 10.89 -19.55 6.23
C ILE A 56 10.89 -19.84 4.73
N LEU A 57 11.94 -19.47 4.00
CA LEU A 57 12.07 -19.75 2.57
C LEU A 57 11.93 -21.24 2.25
N SER A 58 12.56 -22.11 3.03
CA SER A 58 12.41 -23.57 2.92
C SER A 58 10.97 -24.04 3.20
N ALA A 59 10.23 -23.37 4.09
CA ALA A 59 8.81 -23.67 4.29
C ALA A 59 7.97 -23.23 3.08
N LEU A 60 8.38 -22.16 2.38
CA LEU A 60 7.72 -21.67 1.17
C LEU A 60 7.97 -22.58 -0.04
N GLU A 61 9.11 -23.28 -0.14
CA GLU A 61 9.50 -24.07 -1.32
C GLU A 61 8.40 -25.02 -1.82
N LYS A 62 7.72 -25.72 -0.90
CA LYS A 62 6.62 -26.64 -1.24
C LYS A 62 5.40 -25.94 -1.86
N TYR A 63 5.28 -24.62 -1.65
CA TYR A 63 4.15 -23.79 -2.05
C TYR A 63 4.54 -22.63 -2.98
N MET A 64 5.80 -22.51 -3.41
CA MET A 64 6.27 -21.36 -4.22
C MET A 64 5.52 -21.18 -5.55
N GLY A 65 4.92 -22.25 -6.10
CA GLY A 65 4.06 -22.16 -7.29
C GLY A 65 2.65 -21.63 -7.03
N PHE A 66 2.24 -21.51 -5.77
CA PHE A 66 0.90 -21.11 -5.33
C PHE A 66 0.90 -19.81 -4.51
N ILE A 67 2.01 -19.50 -3.86
CA ILE A 67 2.19 -18.24 -3.12
C ILE A 67 2.12 -17.07 -4.10
N LYS A 68 1.17 -16.17 -3.87
CA LYS A 68 1.01 -14.97 -4.72
C LYS A 68 2.20 -14.03 -4.58
N TYR A 69 2.59 -13.80 -3.33
CA TYR A 69 3.76 -13.03 -2.97
C TYR A 69 4.25 -13.43 -1.59
N SER A 70 5.56 -13.27 -1.40
CA SER A 70 6.16 -13.14 -0.09
C SER A 70 7.07 -11.93 -0.12
N PHE A 71 6.99 -11.08 0.89
CA PHE A 71 7.91 -9.97 1.03
C PHE A 71 8.45 -9.91 2.45
N TYR A 72 9.68 -9.45 2.52
CA TYR A 72 10.43 -9.28 3.75
C TYR A 72 10.77 -7.81 3.90
N ASN A 73 10.58 -7.28 5.10
CA ASN A 73 10.97 -5.93 5.45
C ASN A 73 11.82 -5.97 6.72
N GLU A 74 13.03 -5.41 6.64
CA GLU A 74 13.90 -5.15 7.78
C GLU A 74 13.50 -3.81 8.38
N ASP A 75 12.95 -3.85 9.59
CA ASP A 75 12.75 -2.64 10.37
C ASP A 75 13.85 -2.57 11.42
N TYR A 76 14.93 -1.85 11.10
CA TYR A 76 16.06 -1.65 12.02
C TYR A 76 15.72 -0.68 13.18
N ASN A 77 14.52 -0.08 13.19
CA ASN A 77 14.16 1.01 14.09
C ASN A 77 13.14 0.62 15.18
N THR A 78 12.72 -0.64 15.25
CA THR A 78 11.74 -1.14 16.26
C THR A 78 12.27 -2.37 17.01
N ASP A 79 11.62 -2.76 18.11
CA ASP A 79 11.91 -4.02 18.83
C ASP A 79 11.67 -5.29 17.97
N THR A 80 11.05 -5.10 16.81
CA THR A 80 10.88 -6.10 15.76
C THR A 80 11.89 -5.84 14.65
N ASN A 81 12.88 -6.71 14.55
CA ASN A 81 13.98 -6.52 13.60
C ASN A 81 13.59 -6.89 12.14
N GLY A 82 12.35 -7.36 11.91
CA GLY A 82 11.79 -7.53 10.58
C GLY A 82 10.50 -8.35 10.55
N TYR A 83 9.79 -8.34 9.43
CA TYR A 83 8.60 -9.17 9.24
C TYR A 83 8.48 -9.72 7.83
N TRP A 84 7.81 -10.86 7.73
CA TRP A 84 7.34 -11.48 6.50
C TRP A 84 5.83 -11.33 6.39
N GLU A 85 5.36 -11.13 5.17
CA GLU A 85 3.97 -11.31 4.80
C GLU A 85 3.90 -12.28 3.62
N ILE A 86 3.10 -13.33 3.76
CA ILE A 86 2.99 -14.43 2.80
C ILE A 86 1.53 -14.59 2.41
N ALA A 87 1.21 -14.39 1.14
CA ALA A 87 -0.14 -14.58 0.60
C ALA A 87 -0.31 -16.01 0.05
N VAL A 88 -1.14 -16.80 0.72
CA VAL A 88 -1.38 -18.23 0.45
C VAL A 88 -2.81 -18.40 -0.05
N PRO A 89 -3.08 -19.14 -1.14
CA PRO A 89 -4.45 -19.38 -1.58
C PRO A 89 -5.32 -19.97 -0.46
N GLN A 90 -6.59 -19.56 -0.37
CA GLN A 90 -7.51 -19.98 0.70
C GLN A 90 -7.57 -21.50 0.88
N GLU A 91 -7.56 -22.25 -0.23
CA GLU A 91 -7.58 -23.72 -0.26
C GLU A 91 -6.33 -24.37 0.36
N PHE A 92 -5.20 -23.67 0.37
CA PHE A 92 -3.93 -24.13 0.96
C PHE A 92 -3.61 -23.47 2.29
N PHE A 93 -4.46 -22.55 2.77
CA PHE A 93 -4.17 -21.79 3.98
C PHE A 93 -4.01 -22.70 5.20
N GLU A 94 -4.99 -23.54 5.53
CA GLU A 94 -4.89 -24.42 6.72
C GLU A 94 -3.73 -25.43 6.63
N PRO A 95 -3.53 -26.15 5.51
CA PRO A 95 -2.39 -27.05 5.38
C PRO A 95 -1.03 -26.33 5.53
N PHE A 96 -0.88 -25.15 4.93
CA PHE A 96 0.33 -24.35 5.04
C PHE A 96 0.53 -23.84 6.47
N ASN A 97 -0.53 -23.32 7.09
CA ASN A 97 -0.53 -22.78 8.44
C ASN A 97 -0.12 -23.84 9.47
N ASN A 98 -0.71 -25.03 9.40
CA ASN A 98 -0.37 -26.14 10.28
C ASN A 98 1.08 -26.61 10.09
N GLN A 99 1.56 -26.70 8.85
CA GLN A 99 2.95 -27.03 8.57
C GLN A 99 3.90 -25.95 9.11
N PHE A 100 3.52 -24.68 9.00
CA PHE A 100 4.29 -23.56 9.53
C PHE A 100 4.39 -23.63 11.06
N ILE A 101 3.26 -23.82 11.75
CA ILE A 101 3.22 -23.99 13.21
C ILE A 101 4.11 -25.14 13.65
N GLU A 102 4.00 -26.32 13.04
CA GLU A 102 4.81 -27.49 13.43
C GLU A 102 6.31 -27.24 13.22
N LYS A 103 6.71 -26.57 12.14
CA LYS A 103 8.12 -26.25 11.86
C LYS A 103 8.70 -25.24 12.85
N PHE A 104 7.93 -24.22 13.22
CA PHE A 104 8.39 -23.11 14.06
C PHE A 104 7.91 -23.19 15.52
N LYS A 105 7.32 -24.31 15.93
CA LYS A 105 6.66 -24.49 17.24
C LYS A 105 7.50 -24.04 18.43
N THR A 106 8.81 -24.30 18.41
CA THR A 106 9.73 -23.93 19.49
C THR A 106 10.20 -22.48 19.42
N GLN A 107 10.00 -21.80 18.29
CA GLN A 107 10.39 -20.41 18.04
C GLN A 107 9.21 -19.44 18.19
N ILE A 108 7.96 -19.91 18.08
CA ILE A 108 6.76 -19.09 18.22
C ILE A 108 6.57 -18.64 19.67
N VAL A 109 6.55 -17.33 19.88
CA VAL A 109 6.26 -16.67 21.16
C VAL A 109 4.79 -16.32 21.27
N SER A 110 4.16 -15.89 20.17
CA SER A 110 2.73 -15.60 20.13
C SER A 110 2.14 -15.95 18.77
N GLN A 111 0.87 -16.36 18.80
CA GLN A 111 0.07 -16.67 17.63
C GLN A 111 -1.27 -15.95 17.74
N TYR A 112 -1.71 -15.37 16.63
CA TYR A 112 -3.05 -14.82 16.46
C TYR A 112 -3.62 -15.32 15.15
N SER A 113 -4.89 -15.72 15.14
CA SER A 113 -5.58 -16.15 13.93
C SER A 113 -6.98 -15.57 13.91
N ALA A 114 -7.33 -14.89 12.83
CA ALA A 114 -8.61 -14.21 12.67
C ALA A 114 -8.99 -14.08 11.19
N PHE A 115 -10.19 -13.57 10.94
CA PHE A 115 -10.54 -13.00 9.65
C PHE A 115 -10.13 -11.53 9.65
N ASP A 116 -9.50 -11.09 8.58
CA ASP A 116 -9.14 -9.71 8.36
C ASP A 116 -10.41 -8.87 8.11
N GLN A 117 -10.91 -8.28 9.18
CA GLN A 117 -12.08 -7.40 9.14
C GLN A 117 -11.78 -6.07 8.45
N GLU A 118 -10.53 -5.62 8.44
CA GLU A 118 -10.15 -4.35 7.83
C GLU A 118 -10.35 -4.40 6.31
N ILE A 119 -9.95 -5.51 5.67
CA ILE A 119 -10.14 -5.70 4.23
C ILE A 119 -11.62 -5.85 3.88
N SER A 120 -12.40 -6.54 4.71
CA SER A 120 -13.87 -6.64 4.54
C SER A 120 -14.54 -5.27 4.64
N ASN A 121 -14.19 -4.47 5.66
CA ASN A 121 -14.70 -3.12 5.84
C ASN A 121 -14.32 -2.21 4.66
N LEU A 122 -13.07 -2.31 4.19
CA LEU A 122 -12.60 -1.57 3.03
C LEU A 122 -13.37 -1.96 1.75
N PHE A 123 -13.66 -3.25 1.56
CA PHE A 123 -14.45 -3.71 0.43
C PHE A 123 -15.88 -3.17 0.45
N LYS A 124 -16.54 -3.20 1.62
CA LYS A 124 -17.86 -2.62 1.82
C LYS A 124 -17.88 -1.12 1.49
N TYR A 125 -16.94 -0.37 2.06
CA TYR A 125 -16.78 1.06 1.78
C TYR A 125 -16.59 1.35 0.28
N VAL A 126 -15.76 0.56 -0.42
CA VAL A 126 -15.55 0.74 -1.87
C VAL A 126 -16.83 0.50 -2.66
N ASN A 127 -17.62 -0.52 -2.31
CA ASN A 127 -18.90 -0.79 -2.99
C ASN A 127 -19.93 0.33 -2.76
N GLU A 128 -20.08 0.79 -1.52
CA GLU A 128 -21.00 1.87 -1.16
C GLU A 128 -20.68 3.15 -1.94
N ASN A 129 -19.40 3.51 -2.07
CA ASN A 129 -18.99 4.69 -2.84
C ASN A 129 -19.19 4.52 -4.35
N ILE A 130 -19.05 3.31 -4.89
CA ILE A 130 -19.37 3.03 -6.31
C ILE A 130 -20.86 3.27 -6.56
N GLU A 131 -21.73 2.76 -5.70
CA GLU A 131 -23.18 2.95 -5.84
C GLU A 131 -23.59 4.41 -5.66
N LEU A 132 -23.06 5.07 -4.63
CA LEU A 132 -23.30 6.50 -4.40
C LEU A 132 -22.93 7.35 -5.63
N ASN A 133 -21.73 7.14 -6.18
CA ASN A 133 -21.27 7.92 -7.33
C ASN A 133 -22.05 7.58 -8.62
N LYS A 134 -22.47 6.32 -8.81
CA LYS A 134 -23.35 5.94 -9.92
C LYS A 134 -24.71 6.64 -9.84
N ASN A 135 -25.33 6.66 -8.67
CA ASN A 135 -26.62 7.34 -8.47
C ASN A 135 -26.49 8.86 -8.72
N LYS A 136 -25.38 9.47 -8.29
CA LYS A 136 -25.09 10.88 -8.61
C LYS A 136 -24.96 11.11 -10.12
N ILE A 137 -24.26 10.23 -10.83
CA ILE A 137 -24.11 10.31 -12.30
C ILE A 137 -25.48 10.19 -12.97
N GLU A 138 -26.34 9.27 -12.54
CA GLU A 138 -27.69 9.10 -13.08
C GLU A 138 -28.53 10.37 -12.90
N ASN A 139 -28.58 10.93 -11.69
CA ASN A 139 -29.27 12.18 -11.41
C ASN A 139 -28.74 13.35 -12.25
N LEU A 140 -27.41 13.47 -12.40
CA LEU A 140 -26.80 14.53 -13.22
C LEU A 140 -27.12 14.35 -14.72
N ASN A 141 -27.22 13.11 -15.21
CA ASN A 141 -27.64 12.85 -16.59
C ASN A 141 -29.09 13.29 -16.83
N GLU A 142 -30.01 13.07 -15.89
CA GLU A 142 -31.40 13.56 -16.00
C GLU A 142 -31.45 15.10 -16.09
N ILE A 143 -30.66 15.78 -15.25
CA ILE A 143 -30.54 17.24 -15.29
C ILE A 143 -29.93 17.69 -16.62
N TYR A 144 -28.87 17.04 -17.09
CA TYR A 144 -28.22 17.34 -18.38
C TYR A 144 -29.20 17.32 -19.56
N GLN A 145 -30.08 16.31 -19.62
CA GLN A 145 -31.06 16.15 -20.70
C GLN A 145 -32.15 17.24 -20.67
N SER A 146 -32.55 17.69 -19.49
CA SER A 146 -33.62 18.68 -19.33
C SER A 146 -33.15 20.13 -19.45
N THR A 147 -31.90 20.42 -19.08
CA THR A 147 -31.33 21.76 -19.13
C THR A 147 -31.17 22.25 -20.57
N LYS A 148 -31.55 23.50 -20.85
CA LYS A 148 -31.36 24.15 -22.17
C LYS A 148 -30.14 25.08 -22.24
N ASN A 149 -29.64 25.51 -21.09
CA ASN A 149 -28.49 26.41 -21.00
C ASN A 149 -27.19 25.66 -21.34
N LEU A 150 -26.47 26.15 -22.35
CA LEU A 150 -25.23 25.53 -22.82
C LEU A 150 -24.14 25.54 -21.74
N ASN A 151 -23.99 26.63 -20.99
CA ASN A 151 -22.95 26.75 -19.97
C ASN A 151 -23.19 25.78 -18.81
N GLU A 152 -24.44 25.63 -18.39
CA GLU A 152 -24.81 24.65 -17.37
C GLU A 152 -24.57 23.21 -17.84
N ARG A 153 -24.88 22.89 -19.10
CA ARG A 153 -24.58 21.57 -19.68
C ARG A 153 -23.09 21.23 -19.61
N VAL A 154 -22.22 22.18 -19.96
CA VAL A 154 -20.76 21.97 -19.90
C VAL A 154 -20.29 21.69 -18.47
N LEU A 155 -20.83 22.40 -17.47
CA LEU A 155 -20.50 22.17 -16.06
C LEU A 155 -20.97 20.79 -15.59
N ILE A 156 -22.21 20.41 -15.92
CA ILE A 156 -22.77 19.10 -15.58
C ILE A 156 -21.97 17.97 -16.23
N GLU A 157 -21.62 18.10 -17.51
CA GLU A 157 -20.81 17.13 -18.24
C GLU A 157 -19.42 16.95 -17.61
N THR A 158 -18.81 18.05 -17.17
CA THR A 158 -17.51 18.02 -16.48
C THR A 158 -17.60 17.22 -15.17
N GLU A 159 -18.66 17.44 -14.38
CA GLU A 159 -18.86 16.70 -13.12
C GLU A 159 -19.19 15.23 -13.36
N ILE A 160 -20.01 14.90 -14.38
CA ILE A 160 -20.29 13.52 -14.79
C ILE A 160 -18.98 12.81 -15.16
N ASN A 161 -18.11 13.44 -15.94
CA ASN A 161 -16.82 12.87 -16.34
C ASN A 161 -15.91 12.62 -15.14
N LYS A 162 -15.86 13.56 -14.19
CA LYS A 162 -15.11 13.41 -12.94
C LYS A 162 -15.61 12.21 -12.13
N LEU A 163 -16.91 12.15 -11.83
CA LEU A 163 -17.51 11.05 -11.07
C LEU A 163 -17.35 9.70 -11.79
N SER A 164 -17.47 9.68 -13.11
CA SER A 164 -17.26 8.47 -13.92
C SER A 164 -15.83 7.94 -13.79
N ASN A 165 -14.84 8.83 -13.77
CA ASN A 165 -13.45 8.46 -13.54
C ASN A 165 -13.23 7.92 -12.11
N GLU A 166 -13.84 8.54 -11.10
CA GLU A 166 -13.81 8.03 -9.71
C GLU A 166 -14.42 6.62 -9.62
N VAL A 167 -15.58 6.38 -10.24
CA VAL A 167 -16.21 5.05 -10.32
C VAL A 167 -15.29 4.04 -11.00
N GLN A 168 -14.55 4.43 -12.04
CA GLN A 168 -13.58 3.55 -12.70
C GLN A 168 -12.43 3.18 -11.75
N ILE A 169 -11.88 4.16 -11.02
CA ILE A 169 -10.81 3.93 -10.02
C ILE A 169 -11.30 2.98 -8.92
N LEU A 170 -12.47 3.25 -8.35
CA LEU A 170 -13.07 2.42 -7.31
C LEU A 170 -13.35 0.99 -7.83
N ASN A 171 -13.80 0.82 -9.06
CA ASN A 171 -13.98 -0.50 -9.67
C ASN A 171 -12.67 -1.28 -9.81
N GLN A 172 -11.57 -0.61 -10.11
CA GLN A 172 -10.25 -1.26 -10.12
C GLN A 172 -9.83 -1.68 -8.71
N LYS A 173 -10.06 -0.83 -7.70
CA LYS A 173 -9.80 -1.16 -6.29
C LYS A 173 -10.66 -2.34 -5.84
N ARG A 174 -11.94 -2.36 -6.20
CA ARG A 174 -12.87 -3.48 -5.95
C ARG A 174 -12.35 -4.79 -6.52
N LYS A 175 -11.89 -4.80 -7.78
CA LYS A 175 -11.31 -5.99 -8.42
C LYS A 175 -10.08 -6.50 -7.67
N PHE A 176 -9.20 -5.60 -7.24
CA PHE A 176 -8.03 -5.96 -6.45
C PHE A 176 -8.42 -6.60 -5.12
N LEU A 177 -9.39 -6.04 -4.40
CA LEU A 177 -9.88 -6.58 -3.13
C LEU A 177 -10.51 -7.98 -3.30
N ILE A 178 -11.34 -8.16 -4.34
CA ILE A 178 -11.90 -9.49 -4.71
C ILE A 178 -10.78 -10.51 -4.95
N GLU A 179 -9.71 -10.09 -5.64
CA GLU A 179 -8.57 -10.94 -5.88
C GLU A 179 -7.82 -11.27 -4.57
N SER A 180 -7.69 -10.32 -3.65
CA SER A 180 -7.06 -10.54 -2.34
C SER A 180 -7.83 -11.54 -1.48
N PHE A 181 -9.18 -11.53 -1.49
CA PHE A 181 -9.98 -12.51 -0.75
C PHE A 181 -9.74 -13.97 -1.16
N LYS A 182 -9.16 -14.23 -2.35
CA LYS A 182 -8.78 -15.58 -2.78
C LYS A 182 -7.58 -16.15 -2.00
N TYR A 183 -6.89 -15.31 -1.24
CA TYR A 183 -5.71 -15.65 -0.47
C TYR A 183 -5.95 -15.35 1.01
N GLY A 184 -5.39 -16.17 1.89
CA GLY A 184 -5.13 -15.81 3.28
C GLY A 184 -3.70 -15.28 3.44
N ILE A 185 -3.46 -14.57 4.54
CA ILE A 185 -2.19 -13.94 4.85
C ILE A 185 -1.56 -14.63 6.06
N ILE A 186 -0.30 -15.04 5.92
CA ILE A 186 0.55 -15.39 7.06
C ILE A 186 1.55 -14.27 7.27
N LYS A 187 1.47 -13.61 8.42
CA LYS A 187 2.42 -12.60 8.86
C LYS A 187 3.36 -13.21 9.89
N VAL A 188 4.66 -13.08 9.68
CA VAL A 188 5.68 -13.59 10.61
C VAL A 188 6.53 -12.42 11.07
N ILE A 189 6.51 -12.13 12.36
CA ILE A 189 7.22 -11.03 12.98
C ILE A 189 8.42 -11.62 13.72
N TRP A 190 9.63 -11.18 13.38
CA TRP A 190 10.84 -11.63 14.08
C TRP A 190 11.18 -10.70 15.25
N ILE A 191 11.45 -11.30 16.41
CA ILE A 191 11.83 -10.63 17.65
C ILE A 191 13.22 -11.13 18.06
N SER A 192 14.20 -10.23 18.24
CA SER A 192 15.54 -10.63 18.68
C SER A 192 15.58 -11.03 20.16
N THR A 193 16.23 -12.16 20.43
CA THR A 193 16.46 -12.70 21.77
C THR A 193 17.43 -11.88 22.63
N SER A 194 18.24 -10.98 22.05
CA SER A 194 19.21 -10.17 22.83
C SER A 194 18.56 -9.18 23.80
N LYS A 195 17.26 -8.91 23.66
CA LYS A 195 16.47 -8.11 24.61
C LYS A 195 15.69 -8.96 25.63
N TYR A 196 15.75 -10.29 25.55
CA TYR A 196 14.86 -11.19 26.32
C TYR A 196 15.50 -11.81 27.58
N TYR A 197 16.81 -11.60 27.82
CA TYR A 197 17.56 -12.32 28.86
C TYR A 197 17.71 -11.61 30.22
N ASP A 198 17.03 -10.47 30.45
CA ASP A 198 17.11 -9.76 31.73
C ASP A 198 15.75 -9.61 32.44
N PHE A 199 15.02 -10.72 32.57
CA PHE A 199 13.81 -10.79 33.41
C PHE A 199 13.94 -11.86 34.48
N LYS A 200 14.72 -11.55 35.53
CA LYS A 200 14.37 -12.02 36.87
C LYS A 200 13.19 -11.18 37.36
N SER A 201 12.17 -11.88 37.86
CA SER A 201 10.94 -11.38 38.46
C SER A 201 11.09 -9.97 39.06
N HIS A 202 10.30 -9.00 38.57
CA HIS A 202 9.36 -8.12 39.29
C HIS A 202 8.77 -7.14 38.25
N SER A 203 7.43 -7.11 38.12
CA SER A 203 6.61 -6.16 37.35
C SER A 203 6.62 -6.27 35.81
N ILE A 204 5.43 -6.22 35.21
CA ILE A 204 5.18 -6.35 33.76
C ILE A 204 5.77 -5.15 33.01
N ALA A 205 6.71 -5.40 32.09
CA ALA A 205 7.32 -4.41 31.19
C ALA A 205 7.43 -4.98 29.77
N GLY A 206 6.98 -4.21 28.76
CA GLY A 206 6.92 -4.66 27.36
C GLY A 206 6.07 -3.78 26.43
N LEU A 207 5.82 -2.52 26.77
CA LEU A 207 5.41 -1.55 25.76
C LEU A 207 6.68 -1.07 25.05
N PRO A 208 6.70 -0.91 23.71
CA PRO A 208 7.79 -0.21 23.05
C PRO A 208 8.00 1.12 23.77
N PRO A 209 9.25 1.62 23.90
CA PRO A 209 9.48 2.92 24.49
C PRO A 209 8.52 3.90 23.80
N PRO A 210 7.74 4.68 24.55
CA PRO A 210 6.76 5.56 23.94
C PRO A 210 7.48 6.43 22.91
N PRO A 211 6.85 6.67 21.74
CA PRO A 211 7.47 7.50 20.71
C PRO A 211 7.97 8.78 21.34
N LYS A 212 9.17 9.22 20.94
CA LYS A 212 9.77 10.44 21.51
C LYS A 212 8.76 11.58 21.30
N ARG A 213 8.31 12.15 22.41
CA ARG A 213 7.33 13.24 22.39
C ARG A 213 8.05 14.53 22.05
N LEU A 214 7.66 15.13 20.93
CA LEU A 214 8.04 16.48 20.55
C LEU A 214 6.86 17.37 20.89
N ILE A 215 6.99 18.15 21.97
CA ILE A 215 5.93 19.04 22.45
C ILE A 215 6.22 20.43 21.90
N PHE A 216 5.34 20.93 21.04
CA PHE A 216 5.40 22.30 20.54
C PHE A 216 4.37 23.16 21.25
N SER A 217 4.84 24.14 22.01
CA SER A 217 4.00 25.06 22.79
C SER A 217 4.03 26.50 22.28
N GLN A 218 4.92 26.81 21.32
CA GLN A 218 4.97 28.11 20.67
C GLN A 218 5.44 28.04 19.22
N PHE A 219 4.96 28.97 18.39
CA PHE A 219 5.46 29.15 17.02
C PHE A 219 6.95 29.48 17.00
N GLY A 220 7.66 29.00 16.00
CA GLY A 220 9.11 29.16 15.85
C GLY A 220 9.94 28.16 16.67
N GLN A 221 9.32 27.42 17.60
CA GLN A 221 10.00 26.35 18.32
C GLN A 221 10.53 25.31 17.34
N THR A 222 11.73 24.83 17.63
CA THR A 222 12.41 23.83 16.81
C THR A 222 12.81 22.65 17.67
N GLU A 223 12.47 21.46 17.20
CA GLU A 223 12.88 20.19 17.76
C GLU A 223 13.81 19.45 16.80
N SER A 224 14.59 18.51 17.32
CA SER A 224 15.46 17.66 16.50
C SER A 224 15.38 16.21 16.94
N PHE A 225 15.40 15.32 15.97
CA PHE A 225 15.32 13.88 16.16
C PHE A 225 16.14 13.15 15.10
N ASN A 226 16.44 11.89 15.35
CA ASN A 226 17.24 11.11 14.42
C ASN A 226 16.35 10.58 13.28
N LEU A 227 16.92 10.51 12.08
CA LEU A 227 16.23 9.99 10.92
C LEU A 227 15.83 8.52 11.16
N GLY A 228 14.53 8.24 11.13
CA GLY A 228 13.97 6.89 11.37
C GLY A 228 13.50 6.63 12.81
N GLU A 229 13.72 7.56 13.73
CA GLU A 229 13.21 7.49 15.11
C GLU A 229 11.67 7.69 15.14
N PRO A 230 10.91 6.83 15.83
CA PRO A 230 9.47 7.03 16.00
C PRO A 230 9.20 8.21 16.93
N ILE A 231 8.52 9.24 16.42
CA ILE A 231 8.17 10.45 17.15
C ILE A 231 6.65 10.59 17.28
N SER A 232 6.22 11.22 18.37
CA SER A 232 4.86 11.71 18.57
C SER A 232 4.92 13.21 18.68
N ILE A 233 4.18 13.92 17.84
CA ILE A 233 4.12 15.38 17.86
C ILE A 233 2.89 15.77 18.67
N GLU A 234 3.12 16.47 19.78
CA GLU A 234 2.08 17.03 20.65
C GLU A 234 2.12 18.55 20.51
N ILE A 235 0.95 19.17 20.40
CA ILE A 235 0.81 20.62 20.22
C ILE A 235 -0.02 21.12 21.39
N GLU A 236 0.58 21.97 22.20
CA GLU A 236 -0.03 22.51 23.42
C GLU A 236 -0.31 23.99 23.24
N ASP A 237 -1.51 24.43 23.63
CA ASP A 237 -1.90 25.84 23.69
C ASP A 237 -1.77 26.65 22.37
N ILE A 238 -1.82 25.97 21.21
CA ILE A 238 -1.81 26.58 19.88
C ILE A 238 -3.05 26.13 19.10
N ASP A 239 -3.72 27.10 18.46
CA ASP A 239 -4.88 26.86 17.61
C ASP A 239 -4.53 25.98 16.40
N SER A 240 -5.24 24.86 16.23
CA SER A 240 -4.88 23.78 15.31
C SER A 240 -5.18 24.08 13.84
N ASP A 241 -6.03 25.07 13.57
CA ASP A 241 -6.67 25.22 12.26
C ASP A 241 -5.72 25.72 11.15
N SER A 242 -4.47 26.04 11.49
CA SER A 242 -3.46 26.50 10.52
C SER A 242 -2.02 26.12 10.88
N LEU A 243 -1.83 24.94 11.48
CA LEU A 243 -0.51 24.44 11.83
C LEU A 243 0.27 24.02 10.59
N ALA A 244 1.49 24.53 10.46
CA ALA A 244 2.45 24.08 9.46
C ALA A 244 3.79 23.79 10.10
N PHE A 245 4.51 22.83 9.52
CA PHE A 245 5.86 22.46 9.94
C PHE A 245 6.84 22.67 8.79
N LEU A 246 8.05 23.10 9.16
CA LEU A 246 9.21 23.08 8.31
C LEU A 246 10.18 21.99 8.82
N ALA A 247 10.52 21.05 7.96
CA ALA A 247 11.47 20.00 8.28
C ALA A 247 12.72 20.09 7.39
N TRP A 248 13.90 20.10 8.01
CA TRP A 248 15.19 19.97 7.33
C TRP A 248 15.76 18.58 7.61
N ALA A 249 16.15 17.87 6.57
CA ALA A 249 16.81 16.58 6.70
C ALA A 249 18.30 16.69 6.34
N ASP A 250 19.16 16.46 7.33
CA ASP A 250 20.60 16.22 7.13
C ASP A 250 20.80 14.71 7.04
N LEU A 251 20.96 14.23 5.80
CA LEU A 251 21.08 12.80 5.51
C LEU A 251 22.43 12.23 5.93
N GLU A 252 23.48 13.04 5.88
CA GLU A 252 24.83 12.61 6.28
C GLU A 252 24.90 12.41 7.79
N LYS A 253 24.35 13.35 8.56
CA LYS A 253 24.29 13.27 10.02
C LYS A 253 23.10 12.47 10.54
N LYS A 254 22.24 11.97 9.65
CA LYS A 254 20.97 11.26 9.97
C LYS A 254 20.12 12.04 10.97
N ASN A 255 20.00 13.34 10.80
CA ASN A 255 19.27 14.22 11.70
C ASN A 255 18.13 14.92 10.96
N VAL A 256 16.98 15.02 11.62
CA VAL A 256 15.85 15.80 11.15
C VAL A 256 15.57 16.91 12.16
N LYS A 257 15.52 18.13 11.67
CA LYS A 257 15.14 19.32 12.42
C LYS A 257 13.72 19.70 12.01
N LEU A 258 12.83 19.90 12.97
CA LEU A 258 11.42 20.22 12.74
C LEU A 258 11.07 21.51 13.46
N LYS A 259 10.54 22.50 12.74
CA LYS A 259 10.12 23.79 13.28
C LYS A 259 8.64 23.99 13.06
N LEU A 260 7.94 24.45 14.10
CA LEU A 260 6.54 24.85 14.00
C LEU A 260 6.42 26.27 13.45
N LEU A 261 5.55 26.47 12.46
CA LEU A 261 5.41 27.73 11.72
C LEU A 261 4.18 28.52 12.16
N SER A 262 4.34 29.83 12.25
CA SER A 262 3.20 30.74 12.39
C SER A 262 2.45 30.87 11.04
N PRO A 263 1.11 30.96 11.04
CA PRO A 263 0.32 31.19 9.82
C PRO A 263 0.68 32.48 9.08
N SER A 264 1.22 33.47 9.80
CA SER A 264 1.60 34.79 9.27
C SER A 264 3.06 34.88 8.81
N ASP A 265 3.89 33.87 9.10
CA ASP A 265 5.31 33.90 8.75
C ASP A 265 5.53 33.59 7.26
N SER A 266 5.95 34.61 6.51
CA SER A 266 6.58 34.41 5.20
C SER A 266 7.97 33.83 5.40
N GLU A 267 8.05 32.52 5.62
CA GLU A 267 9.34 31.93 5.91
C GLU A 267 10.31 32.00 4.73
N VAL A 268 11.58 32.10 5.07
CA VAL A 268 12.69 32.09 4.13
C VAL A 268 13.46 30.79 4.31
N ILE A 269 13.43 29.94 3.29
CA ILE A 269 14.24 28.73 3.25
C ILE A 269 15.59 29.08 2.64
N LEU A 270 16.66 28.87 3.41
CA LEU A 270 18.02 28.89 2.90
C LEU A 270 18.44 27.46 2.55
N LEU A 271 18.82 27.25 1.28
CA LEU A 271 19.42 26.00 0.83
C LEU A 271 20.92 26.24 0.65
N GLU A 272 21.75 25.60 1.47
CA GLU A 272 23.19 25.79 1.50
C GLU A 272 23.92 24.69 0.74
N ASP A 273 23.38 23.46 0.76
CA ASP A 273 24.06 22.27 0.25
C ASP A 273 23.36 21.62 -0.93
N LYS A 274 24.16 20.97 -1.80
CA LYS A 274 23.63 20.18 -2.92
C LYS A 274 22.86 18.98 -2.37
N CYS A 275 21.71 18.68 -2.96
CA CYS A 275 20.77 17.65 -2.56
C CYS A 275 20.15 17.83 -1.17
N GLN A 276 20.30 19.01 -0.54
CA GLN A 276 19.55 19.35 0.66
C GLN A 276 18.05 19.30 0.39
N ILE A 277 17.31 18.64 1.29
CA ILE A 277 15.85 18.50 1.22
C ILE A 277 15.22 19.25 2.38
N VAL A 278 14.24 20.08 2.04
CA VAL A 278 13.38 20.78 2.98
C VAL A 278 11.93 20.46 2.69
N ILE A 279 11.20 20.00 3.70
CA ILE A 279 9.79 19.65 3.60
C ILE A 279 8.96 20.75 4.26
N VAL A 280 7.99 21.26 3.52
CA VAL A 280 7.03 22.28 3.97
C VAL A 280 5.65 21.65 3.95
N THR A 281 4.94 21.61 5.07
CA THR A 281 3.57 21.04 5.08
C THR A 281 2.49 22.05 4.68
N ASN A 282 2.85 23.33 4.53
CA ASN A 282 1.97 24.35 3.97
C ASN A 282 1.92 24.24 2.43
N ASN A 283 0.77 24.58 1.84
CA ASN A 283 0.60 24.65 0.39
C ASN A 283 1.22 25.92 -0.22
N THR A 284 1.59 26.91 0.59
CA THR A 284 2.28 28.12 0.12
C THR A 284 3.77 27.87 -0.04
N ILE A 285 4.32 28.17 -1.23
CA ILE A 285 5.76 28.10 -1.49
C ILE A 285 6.44 29.25 -0.71
N PRO A 286 7.36 28.96 0.23
CA PRO A 286 8.10 29.99 0.96
C PRO A 286 9.13 30.68 0.06
N LYS A 287 9.70 31.78 0.53
CA LYS A 287 10.80 32.45 -0.18
C LYS A 287 12.05 31.57 -0.09
N ILE A 288 12.65 31.23 -1.22
CA ILE A 288 13.83 30.36 -1.25
C ILE A 288 15.07 31.21 -1.59
N ILE A 289 16.10 31.13 -0.75
CA ILE A 289 17.41 31.71 -0.97
C ILE A 289 18.40 30.59 -1.23
N LYS A 290 19.21 30.73 -2.28
CA LYS A 290 20.31 29.81 -2.56
C LYS A 290 21.59 30.30 -1.88
N GLY A 291 22.27 29.40 -1.19
CA GLY A 291 23.64 29.60 -0.73
C GLY A 291 24.63 29.50 -1.90
N ASP A 292 25.87 29.94 -1.64
CA ASP A 292 26.90 30.03 -2.67
C ASP A 292 27.28 28.67 -3.26
N ALA A 293 27.29 27.61 -2.45
CA ALA A 293 27.67 26.27 -2.89
C ALA A 293 26.69 25.63 -3.89
N ILE A 294 25.45 26.10 -3.95
CA ILE A 294 24.41 25.63 -4.86
C ILE A 294 23.96 26.69 -5.88
N LYS A 295 24.74 27.74 -6.08
CA LYS A 295 24.38 28.87 -6.96
C LYS A 295 23.95 28.42 -8.37
N ASN A 296 24.61 27.39 -8.89
CA ASN A 296 24.36 26.82 -10.22
C ASN A 296 23.35 25.66 -10.22
N GLU A 297 22.91 25.19 -9.04
CA GLU A 297 21.95 24.09 -8.96
C GLU A 297 20.52 24.58 -9.18
N GLN A 298 19.71 23.74 -9.81
CA GLN A 298 18.28 24.00 -9.98
C GLN A 298 17.56 23.77 -8.65
N ILE A 299 16.62 24.65 -8.31
CA ILE A 299 15.68 24.36 -7.22
C ILE A 299 14.52 23.58 -7.78
N VAL A 300 14.29 22.40 -7.21
CA VAL A 300 13.19 21.52 -7.59
C VAL A 300 12.18 21.50 -6.45
N ILE A 301 10.93 21.80 -6.77
CA ILE A 301 9.81 21.73 -5.84
C ILE A 301 8.91 20.60 -6.31
N THR A 302 8.68 19.62 -5.46
CA THR A 302 7.87 18.44 -5.75
C THR A 302 6.75 18.34 -4.71
N PRO A 303 5.47 18.41 -5.10
CA PRO A 303 4.36 18.19 -4.16
C PRO A 303 4.49 16.86 -3.43
N ILE A 304 4.24 16.87 -2.12
CA ILE A 304 4.11 15.66 -1.31
C ILE A 304 2.64 15.28 -1.30
N LEU A 305 2.37 14.03 -1.67
CA LEU A 305 1.01 13.53 -1.82
C LEU A 305 0.68 12.52 -0.74
N ASP A 306 -0.54 12.53 -0.22
CA ASP A 306 -1.06 11.47 0.64
C ASP A 306 -1.38 10.19 -0.16
N ASP A 307 -2.02 9.20 0.48
CA ASP A 307 -2.40 7.94 -0.18
C ASP A 307 -3.56 8.10 -1.17
N ASN A 308 -4.29 9.20 -1.10
CA ASN A 308 -5.40 9.59 -1.97
C ASN A 308 -4.97 10.60 -3.05
N CYS A 309 -3.67 10.83 -3.21
CA CYS A 309 -3.10 11.81 -4.14
C CYS A 309 -3.48 13.27 -3.87
N ASN A 310 -3.90 13.61 -2.65
CA ASN A 310 -4.06 15.00 -2.21
C ASN A 310 -2.70 15.59 -1.85
N VAL A 311 -2.50 16.88 -2.16
CA VAL A 311 -1.29 17.61 -1.76
C VAL A 311 -1.36 17.90 -0.26
N ILE A 312 -0.36 17.41 0.47
CA ILE A 312 -0.20 17.61 1.93
C ILE A 312 1.05 18.41 2.29
N GLY A 313 1.76 18.90 1.28
CA GLY A 313 2.98 19.67 1.45
C GLY A 313 3.83 19.68 0.19
N GLN A 314 5.07 20.13 0.34
CA GLN A 314 6.03 20.30 -0.72
C GLN A 314 7.43 19.87 -0.25
N GLU A 315 8.11 19.13 -1.10
CA GLU A 315 9.53 18.84 -0.98
C GLU A 315 10.29 19.85 -1.84
N ILE A 316 11.14 20.65 -1.22
CA ILE A 316 11.99 21.65 -1.86
C ILE A 316 13.43 21.15 -1.76
N ARG A 317 14.14 21.13 -2.88
CA ARG A 317 15.54 20.67 -2.92
C ARG A 317 16.41 21.43 -3.89
N ALA A 318 17.71 21.46 -3.59
CA ALA A 318 18.75 22.01 -4.45
C ALA A 318 19.42 20.91 -5.27
N GLY A 319 19.00 20.76 -6.53
CA GLY A 319 19.50 19.77 -7.46
C GLY A 319 18.41 18.84 -7.98
N THR A 320 18.70 18.17 -9.09
CA THR A 320 17.78 17.25 -9.77
C THR A 320 18.16 15.80 -9.48
N ILE A 321 17.26 14.85 -9.78
CA ILE A 321 17.59 13.42 -9.71
C ILE A 321 18.72 13.09 -10.70
N GLN A 322 18.71 13.76 -11.86
CA GLN A 322 19.72 13.61 -12.90
C GLN A 322 21.10 14.15 -12.47
N SER A 323 21.15 15.13 -11.57
CA SER A 323 22.40 15.67 -11.02
C SER A 323 22.89 14.95 -9.76
N GLY A 324 22.25 13.84 -9.38
CA GLY A 324 22.68 12.94 -8.30
C GLY A 324 21.82 12.97 -7.03
N CYS A 325 20.75 13.76 -6.98
CA CYS A 325 19.89 13.85 -5.78
C CYS A 325 18.82 12.76 -5.77
N PHE A 326 19.25 11.53 -5.45
CA PHE A 326 18.43 10.33 -5.55
C PHE A 326 17.32 10.25 -4.50
N GLU A 327 17.39 10.99 -3.41
CA GLU A 327 16.46 10.91 -2.30
C GLU A 327 15.09 11.45 -2.67
N GLY A 328 15.03 12.51 -3.49
CA GLY A 328 13.77 13.02 -4.04
C GLY A 328 13.14 12.12 -5.12
N ARG A 329 13.79 11.01 -5.50
CA ARG A 329 13.24 10.02 -6.45
C ARG A 329 11.97 9.38 -5.91
N LYS A 330 11.89 9.13 -4.60
CA LYS A 330 10.71 8.51 -3.97
C LYS A 330 9.48 9.39 -4.14
N ASN A 331 9.58 10.68 -3.78
CA ASN A 331 8.47 11.62 -3.91
C ASN A 331 8.14 11.92 -5.37
N TYR A 332 9.14 12.07 -6.24
CA TYR A 332 8.95 12.20 -7.67
C TYR A 332 8.15 11.05 -8.30
N TYR A 333 8.49 9.80 -7.98
CA TYR A 333 7.72 8.66 -8.49
C TYR A 333 6.33 8.56 -7.88
N ARG A 334 6.17 8.95 -6.61
CA ARG A 334 4.86 9.06 -5.96
C ARG A 334 3.94 10.02 -6.72
N LEU A 335 4.46 11.21 -7.07
CA LEU A 335 3.79 12.19 -7.91
C LEU A 335 3.46 11.62 -9.30
N LEU A 336 4.45 11.04 -9.98
CA LEU A 336 4.22 10.45 -11.32
C LEU A 336 3.15 9.36 -11.29
N ASN A 337 3.12 8.53 -10.26
CA ASN A 337 2.13 7.47 -10.12
C ASN A 337 0.73 8.06 -9.89
N CYS A 338 0.62 9.08 -9.04
CA CYS A 338 -0.65 9.79 -8.85
C CYS A 338 -1.15 10.42 -10.15
N LEU A 339 -0.27 11.10 -10.90
CA LEU A 339 -0.64 11.72 -12.19
C LEU A 339 -1.05 10.69 -13.24
N LYS A 340 -0.43 9.50 -13.26
CA LYS A 340 -0.67 8.47 -14.29
C LYS A 340 -1.77 7.49 -13.94
N PHE A 341 -1.92 7.16 -12.66
CA PHE A 341 -2.72 6.02 -12.19
C PHE A 341 -3.76 6.42 -11.14
N GLY A 342 -3.76 7.68 -10.69
CA GLY A 342 -4.62 8.14 -9.59
C GLY A 342 -4.26 7.52 -8.24
N THR A 343 -3.07 6.93 -8.10
CA THR A 343 -2.60 6.31 -6.84
C THR A 343 -1.09 6.47 -6.68
N PRO A 344 -0.56 6.64 -5.46
CA PRO A 344 0.87 6.89 -5.23
C PRO A 344 1.77 5.66 -5.43
N SER A 345 1.22 4.45 -5.36
CA SER A 345 1.96 3.19 -5.46
C SER A 345 1.99 2.62 -6.89
N LEU A 346 3.11 2.01 -7.26
CA LEU A 346 3.25 1.28 -8.52
C LEU A 346 2.32 0.05 -8.48
N LYS A 347 1.30 0.02 -9.33
CA LYS A 347 0.68 -1.25 -9.75
C LYS A 347 1.76 -2.05 -10.47
N ARG A 348 2.44 -2.97 -9.78
CA ARG A 348 3.37 -3.91 -10.44
C ARG A 348 2.59 -4.59 -11.55
N LYS A 349 2.98 -4.34 -12.81
CA LYS A 349 2.49 -5.14 -13.94
C LYS A 349 2.94 -6.57 -13.68
N THR A 350 2.01 -7.43 -13.27
CA THR A 350 2.19 -8.88 -13.29
C THR A 350 2.48 -9.24 -14.74
N LYS A 351 3.73 -9.57 -15.06
CA LYS A 351 4.06 -10.18 -16.35
C LYS A 351 3.29 -11.50 -16.40
N SER A 352 2.22 -11.55 -17.18
CA SER A 352 1.60 -12.82 -17.55
C SER A 352 2.67 -13.62 -18.30
N ALA A 353 3.07 -14.76 -17.74
CA ALA A 353 3.94 -15.69 -18.43
C ALA A 353 3.20 -16.17 -19.69
N GLN A 354 3.57 -15.64 -20.86
CA GLN A 354 3.23 -16.27 -22.12
C GLN A 354 3.88 -17.65 -22.12
N LYS A 355 3.02 -18.66 -22.01
CA LYS A 355 3.35 -20.08 -22.09
C LYS A 355 3.91 -20.36 -23.49
N GLN A 356 5.23 -20.30 -23.65
CA GLN A 356 5.88 -20.88 -24.82
C GLN A 356 5.78 -22.40 -24.70
N GLU A 357 4.99 -23.02 -25.57
CA GLU A 357 5.04 -24.45 -25.81
C GLU A 357 6.45 -24.82 -26.30
N GLN A 358 7.21 -25.55 -25.48
CA GLN A 358 8.43 -26.20 -25.92
C GLN A 358 8.11 -27.56 -26.54
N PRO A 359 8.77 -27.93 -27.66
CA PRO A 359 8.62 -29.24 -28.26
C PRO A 359 9.29 -30.32 -27.40
N LYS A 360 8.65 -31.49 -27.32
CA LYS A 360 9.16 -32.70 -26.66
C LYS A 360 10.54 -33.08 -27.23
N ILE A 361 11.56 -33.12 -26.38
CA ILE A 361 12.83 -33.78 -26.66
C ILE A 361 13.07 -34.91 -25.64
N ILE A 362 13.50 -36.03 -26.21
CA ILE A 362 13.75 -37.35 -25.62
C ILE A 362 14.84 -37.28 -24.55
N GLN A 363 14.60 -37.97 -23.43
CA GLN A 363 15.51 -38.12 -22.30
C GLN A 363 16.83 -38.81 -22.68
N LYS A 364 17.96 -38.21 -22.28
CA LYS A 364 19.19 -38.94 -21.94
C LYS A 364 19.68 -38.49 -20.57
N LYS A 365 19.92 -39.48 -19.69
CA LYS A 365 20.50 -39.33 -18.35
C LYS A 365 21.91 -38.73 -18.44
N GLY A 366 22.16 -37.67 -17.68
CA GLY A 366 23.47 -37.08 -17.44
C GLY A 366 23.49 -36.41 -16.07
N LYS A 367 24.58 -36.63 -15.32
CA LYS A 367 24.81 -36.19 -13.93
C LYS A 367 24.65 -34.68 -13.75
N PHE A 368 23.99 -34.28 -12.66
CA PHE A 368 23.94 -32.90 -12.17
C PHE A 368 25.25 -32.53 -11.47
N ASP A 369 25.89 -31.48 -11.93
CA ASP A 369 26.99 -30.76 -11.28
C ASP A 369 26.51 -29.32 -11.03
N TYR A 370 26.44 -28.90 -9.77
CA TYR A 370 26.02 -27.55 -9.40
C TYR A 370 27.23 -26.61 -9.43
N LYS A 371 27.49 -26.00 -10.58
CA LYS A 371 28.18 -24.70 -10.62
C LYS A 371 27.14 -23.59 -10.69
N LYS A 372 27.06 -22.83 -9.59
CA LYS A 372 26.41 -21.51 -9.52
C LYS A 372 27.13 -20.58 -10.50
N GLU A 373 26.50 -20.28 -11.63
CA GLU A 373 26.74 -19.03 -12.34
C GLU A 373 25.68 -18.03 -11.87
N LEU A 374 26.12 -17.21 -10.92
CA LEU A 374 25.44 -16.00 -10.48
C LEU A 374 25.54 -14.99 -11.63
N PHE A 375 24.54 -14.94 -12.52
CA PHE A 375 24.42 -13.83 -13.45
C PHE A 375 23.98 -12.59 -12.66
N MET A 376 24.97 -11.79 -12.28
CA MET A 376 24.77 -10.41 -11.87
C MET A 376 24.68 -9.50 -13.11
N LEU A 377 23.87 -8.47 -12.92
CA LEU A 377 23.92 -7.09 -13.46
C LEU A 377 22.80 -6.71 -14.44
N PRO A 378 22.44 -5.41 -14.52
CA PRO A 378 22.58 -4.34 -13.54
C PRO A 378 21.23 -3.73 -13.15
N TRP A 379 21.29 -2.86 -12.14
CA TRP A 379 20.25 -1.88 -11.87
C TRP A 379 20.01 -1.01 -13.11
N ASP A 380 18.74 -0.75 -13.40
CA ASP A 380 18.23 0.48 -14.02
C ASP A 380 16.88 0.85 -13.38
#